data_AF-A0A4Q2ZA66-F1
#
_entry.id   AF-A0A4Q2ZA66-F1
#
_cell.length_a   1.000
_cell.length_b   1.000
_cell.length_c   1.000
_cell.angle_alpha   90.00
_cell.angle_beta   90.00
_cell.angle_gamma   90.00
#
_symmetry.space_group_name_H-M   'P 1'
#
loop_
_entity.id
_entity.type
_entity.pdbx_description
1 polymer ?
#
loop_
_entity_poly.entity_id
_entity_poly.type
_entity_poly.pdbx_seq_one_letter_code
_entity_poly.pdbx_strand_id
1 'polypeptide(L)'
;MYDPPATISDVSPVPARKRGFWWWSVWCALAGLAILPPLLIHLGRREWRRMAERLLTETNHEISAEAIHQASLSINHGAAHAIAAAVIAGLALLWLVIAITCHLRQPKVVPED
;
A
#
# COMPACT_ATOMS: atom_id res chain seq x y z
N MET A 1 24.77 -40.96 -28.49
CA MET A 1 23.45 -40.74 -27.87
C MET A 1 23.04 -39.34 -28.26
N TYR A 2 21.98 -39.18 -29.06
CA TYR A 2 21.56 -37.89 -29.59
C TYR A 2 20.49 -37.35 -28.64
N ASP A 3 20.81 -36.31 -27.88
CA ASP A 3 19.82 -35.67 -27.01
C ASP A 3 18.83 -34.90 -27.89
N PRO A 4 17.51 -35.18 -27.78
CA PRO A 4 16.52 -34.50 -28.58
C PRO A 4 16.48 -33.00 -28.23
N PRO A 5 16.14 -32.13 -29.20
CA PRO A 5 16.03 -30.70 -28.95
C PRO A 5 14.92 -30.45 -27.92
N ALA A 6 15.24 -29.64 -26.90
CA ALA A 6 14.29 -29.21 -25.88
C ALA A 6 13.01 -28.70 -26.55
N THR A 7 11.91 -29.42 -26.34
CA THR A 7 10.60 -29.05 -26.89
C THR A 7 10.07 -27.84 -26.13
N ILE A 8 9.30 -27.00 -26.82
CA ILE A 8 8.71 -25.75 -26.28
C ILE A 8 7.78 -26.02 -25.07
N SER A 9 7.41 -27.28 -24.85
CA SER A 9 6.66 -27.79 -23.69
C SER A 9 7.49 -28.02 -22.43
N ASP A 10 8.82 -27.97 -22.50
CA ASP A 10 9.66 -28.11 -21.32
C ASP A 10 9.52 -26.84 -20.49
N VAL A 11 8.74 -26.96 -19.42
CA VAL A 11 8.54 -25.94 -18.41
C VAL A 11 9.87 -25.76 -17.68
N SER A 12 10.73 -24.91 -18.26
CA SER A 12 12.04 -24.61 -17.70
C SER A 12 11.86 -24.24 -16.21
N PRO A 13 12.52 -24.96 -15.29
CA PRO A 13 12.32 -24.76 -13.87
C PRO A 13 12.63 -23.31 -13.53
N VAL A 14 11.62 -22.61 -12.98
CA VAL A 14 11.81 -21.22 -12.54
C VAL A 14 12.90 -21.23 -11.46
N PRO A 15 13.99 -20.45 -11.60
CA PRO A 15 15.08 -20.47 -10.64
C PRO A 15 14.54 -20.15 -9.24
N ALA A 16 14.94 -20.94 -8.24
CA ALA A 16 14.41 -20.87 -6.86
C ALA A 16 14.44 -19.44 -6.26
N ARG A 17 15.39 -18.59 -6.70
CA ARG A 17 15.46 -17.16 -6.37
C ARG A 17 14.19 -16.37 -6.72
N LYS A 18 13.56 -16.64 -7.87
CA LYS A 18 12.32 -15.97 -8.27
C LYS A 18 11.15 -16.34 -7.36
N ARG A 19 11.10 -17.58 -6.86
CA ARG A 19 10.05 -18.03 -5.92
C ARG A 19 10.16 -17.36 -4.57
N GLY A 20 11.38 -17.25 -4.05
CA GLY A 20 11.68 -16.51 -2.82
C GLY A 20 11.32 -15.03 -2.93
N PHE A 21 11.58 -14.39 -4.08
CA PHE A 21 11.23 -12.99 -4.32
C PHE A 21 9.73 -12.71 -4.22
N TRP A 22 8.87 -13.51 -4.86
CA TRP A 22 7.43 -13.29 -4.80
C TRP A 22 6.86 -13.58 -3.42
N TRP A 23 7.37 -14.61 -2.73
CA TRP A 23 7.02 -14.88 -1.35
C TRP A 23 7.36 -13.69 -0.44
N TRP A 24 8.57 -13.15 -0.55
CA TRP A 24 8.98 -11.93 0.17
C TRP A 24 8.12 -10.73 -0.20
N SER A 25 7.75 -10.59 -1.47
CA SER A 25 6.92 -9.48 -1.96
C SER A 25 5.51 -9.49 -1.35
N VAL A 26 4.94 -10.67 -1.11
CA VAL A 26 3.65 -10.83 -0.39
C VAL A 26 3.77 -10.30 1.04
N TRP A 27 4.83 -10.67 1.76
CA TRP A 27 5.05 -10.19 3.14
C TRP A 27 5.26 -8.68 3.20
N CYS A 28 6.06 -8.12 2.28
CA CYS A 28 6.24 -6.67 2.19
C CYS A 28 4.93 -5.95 1.88
N ALA A 29 4.10 -6.50 0.99
CA ALA A 29 2.80 -5.92 0.64
C ALA A 29 1.85 -5.92 1.85
N LEU A 30 1.78 -7.04 2.58
CA LEU A 30 0.97 -7.15 3.81
C LEU A 30 1.44 -6.18 4.89
N ALA A 31 2.75 -6.09 5.13
CA ALA A 31 3.32 -5.15 6.08
C ALA A 31 3.03 -3.69 5.69
N GLY A 32 3.18 -3.35 4.41
CA GLY A 32 2.84 -2.03 3.89
C GLY A 32 1.36 -1.68 4.09
N LEU A 33 0.46 -2.63 3.85
CA LEU A 33 -0.99 -2.46 3.99
C LEU A 33 -1.43 -2.34 5.46
N ALA A 34 -0.73 -3.01 6.37
CA ALA A 34 -1.00 -2.95 7.80
C ALA A 34 -0.47 -1.67 8.47
N ILE A 35 0.60 -1.05 7.93
CA ILE A 35 1.29 0.07 8.60
C ILE A 35 0.95 1.42 7.97
N LEU A 36 1.08 1.56 6.64
CA LEU A 36 0.99 2.87 5.98
C LEU A 36 -0.42 3.49 6.03
N PRO A 37 -1.51 2.79 5.66
CA PRO A 37 -2.85 3.38 5.66
C PRO A 37 -3.31 3.82 7.07
N PRO A 38 -3.16 3.01 8.14
CA PRO A 38 -3.53 3.44 9.49
C PRO A 38 -2.70 4.63 9.98
N LEU A 39 -1.41 4.70 9.65
CA LEU A 39 -0.54 5.82 10.00
C LEU A 39 -1.03 7.11 9.37
N LEU A 40 -1.37 7.10 8.07
CA LEU A 40 -1.88 8.27 7.36
C LEU A 40 -3.24 8.73 7.88
N ILE A 41 -4.14 7.78 8.18
CA ILE A 41 -5.44 8.08 8.81
C ILE A 41 -5.23 8.68 10.22
N HIS A 42 -4.26 8.18 10.98
CA HIS A 42 -3.94 8.72 12.30
C HIS A 42 -3.41 10.16 12.23
N LEU A 43 -2.51 10.43 11.28
CA LEU A 43 -2.00 11.79 11.01
C LEU A 43 -3.13 12.73 10.60
N GLY A 44 -4.00 12.32 9.66
CA GLY A 44 -5.16 13.10 9.24
C GLY A 44 -6.12 13.40 10.40
N ARG A 45 -6.41 12.40 11.25
CA ARG A 45 -7.21 12.60 12.47
C ARG A 45 -6.59 13.58 13.46
N ARG A 46 -5.26 13.55 13.62
CA ARG A 46 -4.55 14.45 14.53
C ARG A 46 -4.70 15.90 14.08
N GLU A 47 -4.58 16.17 12.78
CA GLU A 47 -4.78 17.51 12.22
C GLU A 47 -6.23 17.97 12.38
N TRP A 48 -7.20 17.09 12.15
CA TRP A 48 -8.61 17.41 12.35
C TRP A 48 -8.95 17.72 13.81
N ARG A 49 -8.37 16.99 14.77
CA ARG A 49 -8.55 17.29 16.20
C ARG A 49 -7.96 18.63 16.58
N ARG A 50 -6.73 18.94 16.14
CA ARG A 50 -6.09 20.23 16.38
C ARG A 50 -6.90 21.38 15.81
N MET A 51 -7.46 21.22 14.62
CA MET A 51 -8.34 22.21 14.01
C MET A 51 -9.63 22.39 14.82
N ALA A 52 -10.29 21.30 15.21
CA ALA A 52 -11.51 21.36 16.01
C ALA A 52 -11.28 22.08 17.35
N GLU A 53 -10.16 21.83 18.03
CA GLU A 53 -9.77 22.51 19.27
C GLU A 53 -9.53 24.02 19.05
N ARG A 54 -8.88 24.41 17.95
CA ARG A 54 -8.69 25.83 17.60
C ARG A 54 -10.00 26.54 17.32
N LEU A 55 -10.87 25.93 16.52
CA LEU A 55 -12.19 26.50 16.18
C LEU A 55 -13.07 26.69 17.42
N LEU A 56 -13.07 25.74 18.35
CA LEU A 56 -13.81 25.87 19.62
C LEU A 56 -13.27 26.99 20.51
N THR A 57 -11.95 27.23 20.46
CA THR A 57 -11.31 28.30 21.24
C THR A 57 -11.59 29.67 20.63
N GLU A 58 -11.60 29.77 19.30
CA GLU A 58 -11.83 31.02 18.56
C GLU A 58 -13.30 31.42 18.44
N THR A 59 -14.27 30.51 18.54
CA THR A 59 -15.71 30.86 18.50
C THR A 59 -16.17 31.83 19.62
N ASN A 60 -15.33 32.10 20.62
CA ASN A 60 -15.58 33.11 21.65
C ASN A 60 -15.06 34.52 21.29
N HIS A 61 -14.34 34.70 20.18
CA HIS A 61 -13.88 35.98 19.64
C HIS A 61 -14.36 36.13 18.19
N GLU A 62 -14.48 37.34 17.65
CA GLU A 62 -15.00 37.58 16.30
C GLU A 62 -14.36 36.65 15.24
N ILE A 63 -15.20 35.91 14.51
CA ILE A 63 -14.75 34.95 13.49
C ILE A 63 -14.07 35.72 12.35
N SER A 64 -12.74 35.80 12.41
CA SER A 64 -11.91 36.41 11.38
C SER A 64 -11.90 35.55 10.11
N ALA A 65 -11.88 36.18 8.93
CA ALA A 65 -11.74 35.49 7.65
C ALA A 65 -10.46 34.62 7.58
N GLU A 66 -9.41 35.00 8.32
CA GLU A 66 -8.16 34.24 8.45
C GLU A 66 -8.38 32.88 9.14
N ALA A 67 -9.23 32.83 10.19
CA ALA A 67 -9.55 31.59 10.90
C ALA A 67 -10.30 30.60 9.99
N ILE A 68 -11.24 31.11 9.18
CA ILE A 68 -11.97 30.30 8.20
C ILE A 68 -11.02 29.77 7.11
N HIS A 69 -10.08 30.59 6.65
CA HIS A 69 -9.09 30.19 5.65
C HIS A 69 -8.16 29.08 6.19
N GLN A 70 -7.65 29.23 7.41
CA GLN A 70 -6.82 28.22 8.06
C GLN A 70 -7.58 26.92 8.32
N ALA A 71 -8.84 26.99 8.76
CA ALA A 71 -9.69 25.82 8.92
C ALA A 71 -9.87 25.05 7.59
N SER A 72 -10.14 25.77 6.50
CA SER A 72 -10.24 25.19 5.14
C SER A 72 -8.96 24.47 4.73
N LEU A 73 -7.79 25.07 4.99
CA LEU A 73 -6.49 24.45 4.71
C LEU A 73 -6.28 23.16 5.49
N SER A 74 -6.62 23.11 6.78
CA SER A 74 -6.49 21.88 7.59
C SER A 74 -7.48 20.78 7.18
N ILE A 75 -8.70 21.14 6.77
CA ILE A 75 -9.66 20.17 6.20
C ILE A 75 -9.09 19.57 4.93
N ASN A 76 -8.57 20.41 4.02
CA ASN A 76 -7.95 19.96 2.77
C ASN A 76 -6.74 19.06 3.02
N HIS A 77 -5.87 19.39 3.98
CA HIS A 77 -4.74 18.54 4.34
C HIS A 77 -5.18 17.18 4.88
N GLY A 78 -6.15 17.14 5.80
CA GLY A 78 -6.64 15.87 6.33
C GLY A 78 -7.39 15.03 5.28
N ALA A 79 -8.13 15.67 4.37
CA ALA A 79 -8.72 15.00 3.21
C ALA A 79 -7.65 14.42 2.29
N ALA A 80 -6.56 15.15 2.02
CA ALA A 80 -5.43 14.66 1.24
C ALA A 80 -4.79 13.43 1.88
N HIS A 81 -4.67 13.39 3.22
CA HIS A 81 -4.14 12.23 3.94
C HIS A 81 -5.07 11.01 3.84
N ALA A 82 -6.39 11.22 3.94
CA ALA A 82 -7.37 10.15 3.78
C ALA A 82 -7.36 9.57 2.36
N ILE A 83 -7.29 10.44 1.34
CA ILE A 83 -7.18 10.03 -0.07
C ILE A 83 -5.87 9.28 -0.30
N ALA A 84 -4.73 9.80 0.20
CA ALA A 84 -3.44 9.13 0.09
C ALA A 84 -3.47 7.74 0.74
N ALA A 85 -4.09 7.59 1.91
CA ALA A 85 -4.26 6.31 2.58
C ALA A 85 -5.05 5.32 1.72
N ALA A 86 -6.17 5.77 1.11
CA ALA A 86 -6.98 4.93 0.23
C ALA A 86 -6.23 4.51 -1.03
N VAL A 87 -5.49 5.43 -1.67
CA VAL A 87 -4.69 5.16 -2.87
C VAL A 87 -3.56 4.17 -2.57
N ILE A 88 -2.81 4.38 -1.48
CA ILE A 88 -1.73 3.48 -1.07
C ILE A 88 -2.29 2.08 -0.73
N ALA A 89 -3.42 2.01 -0.01
CA ALA A 89 -4.06 0.73 0.28
C ALA A 89 -4.49 0.01 -1.01
N GLY A 90 -5.07 0.73 -1.97
CA GLY A 90 -5.46 0.19 -3.28
C GLY A 90 -4.28 -0.33 -4.08
N LEU A 91 -3.18 0.44 -4.17
CA LEU A 91 -1.95 0.01 -4.86
C LEU A 91 -1.30 -1.20 -4.18
N ALA A 92 -1.25 -1.22 -2.86
CA ALA A 92 -0.71 -2.34 -2.10
C ALA A 92 -1.56 -3.61 -2.27
N LEU A 93 -2.89 -3.50 -2.30
CA LEU A 93 -3.81 -4.60 -2.63
C LEU A 93 -3.58 -5.13 -4.05
N LEU A 94 -3.48 -4.23 -5.03
CA LEU A 94 -3.21 -4.61 -6.42
C LEU A 94 -1.87 -5.37 -6.53
N TRP A 95 -0.83 -4.86 -5.86
CA TRP A 95 0.48 -5.50 -5.83
C TRP A 95 0.44 -6.87 -5.15
N LEU A 96 -0.30 -7.00 -4.04
CA LEU A 96 -0.50 -8.27 -3.34
C LEU A 96 -1.16 -9.32 -4.26
N VAL A 97 -2.20 -8.93 -5.00
CA VAL A 97 -2.89 -9.81 -5.96
C VAL A 97 -1.91 -10.28 -7.05
N ILE A 98 -1.11 -9.37 -7.61
CA ILE A 98 -0.10 -9.71 -8.61
C ILE A 98 0.94 -10.67 -8.02
N ALA A 99 1.47 -10.37 -6.83
CA ALA A 99 2.49 -11.19 -6.18
C ALA A 99 2.00 -12.60 -5.87
N ILE A 100 0.77 -12.74 -5.35
CA ILE A 100 0.14 -14.04 -5.11
C ILE A 100 -0.06 -14.80 -6.42
N THR A 101 -0.61 -14.14 -7.44
CA THR A 101 -0.86 -14.77 -8.75
C THR A 101 0.44 -15.27 -9.38
N CYS A 102 1.49 -14.45 -9.35
CA CYS A 102 2.82 -14.81 -9.84
C CYS A 102 3.45 -15.92 -9.03
N HIS A 103 3.26 -15.98 -7.71
CA HIS A 103 3.75 -17.06 -6.85
C HIS A 103 3.04 -18.39 -7.14
N LEU A 104 1.71 -18.37 -7.30
CA LEU A 104 0.89 -19.57 -7.53
C LEU A 104 1.09 -20.15 -8.94
N ARG A 105 1.37 -19.31 -9.93
CA ARG A 105 1.63 -19.75 -11.32
C ARG A 105 3.04 -20.31 -11.54
N GLN A 106 3.89 -20.38 -10.50
CA GLN A 106 5.22 -20.95 -10.68
C GLN A 106 5.16 -22.48 -10.72
N PRO A 107 5.78 -23.11 -11.73
CA PRO A 107 5.90 -24.56 -11.78
C PRO A 107 6.63 -25.07 -10.55
N LYS A 108 6.13 -26.15 -9.95
CA LYS A 108 6.79 -26.81 -8.82
C LYS A 108 8.14 -27.32 -9.31
N VAL A 109 9.22 -26.89 -8.65
CA VAL A 109 10.55 -27.43 -8.87
C VAL A 109 10.47 -28.94 -8.58
N VAL A 110 10.66 -29.76 -9.61
CA VAL A 110 10.79 -31.21 -9.44
C VAL A 110 12.19 -31.41 -8.84
N PRO A 111 12.32 -32.02 -7.65
CA PRO A 111 13.64 -32.38 -7.13
C PRO A 111 14.29 -33.35 -8.11
N GLU A 112 15.49 -33.02 -8.60
CA GLU A 112 16.36 -34.01 -9.23
C GLU A 112 16.90 -34.88 -8.09
N ASP A 113 16.45 -36.14 -8.04
CA ASP A 113 16.98 -37.20 -7.18
C ASP A 113 18.35 -37.68 -7.70
#